data_AF-A0A1E1WW69-F1
#
_entry.id   AF-A0A1E1WW69-F1
#
_cell.length_a   1.000
_cell.length_b   1.000
_cell.length_c   1.000
_cell.angle_alpha   90.00
_cell.angle_beta   90.00
_cell.angle_gamma   90.00
#
_symmetry.space_group_name_H-M   'P 1'
#
loop_
_entity.id
_entity.type
_entity.pdbx_description
1 polymer ?
#
loop_
_entity_poly.entity_id
_entity_poly.type
_entity_poly.pdbx_seq_one_letter_code
_entity_poly.pdbx_strand_id
1 'polypeptide(L)'
;PVGDDFLMKKTNEQVPIDSDEGIIDWVKLTCLLCKRRFPSVEVLTKHKTLSDLHKQNLVEHRKSMELLPQTNGYRDRAAERRMKFGEDEPIVRKRYEPSEVMPSPLPPSAPPPNVVDTIGGKMLQKMGWSEGRGLGKTEQGRIAPIEAEQRPALVGLGQKR
;
A
#
# COMPACT_ATOMS: atom_id res chain seq x y z
N PRO A 1 35.24 0.42 19.36
CA PRO A 1 34.65 1.75 19.12
C PRO A 1 35.22 2.34 17.82
N VAL A 2 34.54 2.07 16.70
CA VAL A 2 34.88 2.64 15.39
C VAL A 2 33.57 3.23 14.88
N GLY A 3 33.47 4.55 14.95
CA GLY A 3 32.30 5.31 14.51
C GLY A 3 32.28 5.42 12.99
N ASP A 4 31.10 5.23 12.41
CA ASP A 4 30.84 5.41 10.98
C ASP A 4 30.91 6.89 10.60
N ASP A 5 32.06 7.28 10.08
CA ASP A 5 32.41 8.58 9.47
C ASP A 5 31.82 8.71 8.04
N PHE A 6 30.65 8.10 7.77
CA PHE A 6 30.14 7.93 6.40
C PHE A 6 29.04 8.92 5.98
N LEU A 7 28.53 9.79 6.87
CA LEU A 7 27.36 10.62 6.53
C LEU A 7 27.56 12.14 6.64
N MET A 8 28.77 12.64 6.37
CA MET A 8 29.00 14.08 6.15
C MET A 8 29.98 14.34 5.00
N LYS A 9 29.50 14.28 3.75
CA LYS A 9 29.80 15.24 2.65
C LYS A 9 29.41 14.65 1.29
N LYS A 10 28.29 15.13 0.76
CA LYS A 10 28.30 15.76 -0.56
C LYS A 10 27.47 17.02 -0.42
N THR A 11 28.16 18.10 -0.07
CA THR A 11 27.73 19.45 -0.44
C THR A 11 27.52 19.41 -1.95
N ASN A 12 26.27 19.23 -2.36
CA ASN A 12 25.86 19.47 -3.73
C ASN A 12 26.13 20.96 -3.94
N GLU A 13 27.21 21.26 -4.66
CA GLU A 13 27.46 22.59 -5.19
C GLU A 13 26.14 23.06 -5.81
N GLN A 14 25.58 24.10 -5.22
CA GLN A 14 24.47 24.83 -5.80
C GLN A 14 25.05 25.54 -7.03
N VAL A 15 25.22 24.78 -8.12
CA VAL A 15 25.25 25.35 -9.45
C VAL A 15 23.93 26.10 -9.56
N PRO A 16 23.92 27.43 -9.71
CA PRO A 16 22.71 28.15 -10.02
C PRO A 16 22.22 27.57 -11.33
N ILE A 17 21.23 26.68 -11.27
CA ILE A 17 20.54 26.21 -12.46
C ILE A 17 19.82 27.45 -12.95
N ASP A 18 20.44 28.11 -13.93
CA ASP A 18 19.85 29.21 -14.67
C ASP A 18 18.49 28.68 -15.15
N SER A 19 17.43 29.18 -14.52
CA SER A 19 16.16 28.46 -14.35
C SER A 19 15.34 28.35 -15.64
N ASP A 20 15.98 28.54 -16.80
CA ASP A 20 15.39 28.57 -18.13
C ASP A 20 15.78 27.37 -19.00
N GLU A 21 16.85 26.63 -18.66
CA GLU A 21 17.38 25.57 -19.53
C GLU A 21 16.43 24.36 -19.65
N GLY A 22 15.63 24.08 -18.62
CA GLY A 22 14.64 23.00 -18.64
C GLY A 22 13.25 23.38 -19.18
N ILE A 23 13.03 24.66 -19.46
CA ILE A 23 11.69 25.21 -19.77
C ILE A 23 11.44 25.30 -21.29
N ILE A 24 12.52 25.28 -22.08
CA ILE A 24 12.45 25.47 -23.54
C ILE A 24 12.86 24.16 -24.23
N ASP A 25 11.95 23.62 -25.06
CA ASP A 25 12.25 22.51 -25.96
C ASP A 25 12.68 23.09 -27.32
N TRP A 26 13.99 23.05 -27.59
CA TRP A 26 14.60 23.54 -28.82
C TRP A 26 14.31 22.66 -30.04
N VAL A 27 13.96 21.39 -29.86
CA VAL A 27 13.64 20.48 -30.96
C VAL A 27 12.23 20.80 -31.48
N LYS A 28 11.27 21.02 -30.58
CA LYS A 28 9.88 21.36 -30.94
C LYS A 28 9.62 22.86 -31.10
N LEU A 29 10.61 23.69 -30.75
CA LEU A 29 10.51 25.14 -30.67
C LEU A 29 9.35 25.60 -29.78
N THR A 30 9.23 25.01 -28.59
CA THR A 30 8.13 25.27 -27.66
C THR A 30 8.63 25.79 -26.32
N CYS A 31 7.97 26.82 -25.80
CA CYS A 31 8.13 27.26 -24.42
C CYS A 31 7.11 26.52 -23.54
N LEU A 32 7.56 25.66 -22.63
CA LEU A 32 6.69 24.85 -21.77
C LEU A 32 6.00 25.69 -20.68
N LEU A 33 6.61 26.81 -20.30
CA LEU A 33 6.07 27.76 -19.34
C LEU A 33 4.88 28.57 -19.91
N CYS A 34 4.95 28.93 -21.18
CA CYS A 34 3.87 29.64 -21.86
C CYS A 34 2.95 28.70 -22.66
N LYS A 35 3.30 27.40 -22.76
CA LYS A 35 2.62 26.37 -23.55
C LYS A 35 2.38 26.79 -25.01
N ARG A 36 3.37 27.43 -25.63
CA ARG A 36 3.30 27.96 -27.01
C ARG A 36 4.41 27.37 -27.89
N ARG A 37 4.03 27.03 -29.13
CA ARG A 37 4.95 26.64 -30.21
C ARG A 37 5.29 27.86 -31.07
N PHE A 38 6.54 27.95 -31.49
CA PHE A 38 7.03 29.03 -32.33
C PHE A 38 7.52 28.50 -33.70
N PRO A 39 7.43 29.33 -34.75
CA PRO A 39 7.77 28.91 -36.10
C PRO A 39 9.29 28.88 -36.36
N SER A 40 10.10 29.61 -35.59
CA SER A 40 11.56 29.63 -35.74
C SER A 40 12.27 29.83 -34.40
N VAL A 41 13.55 29.47 -34.38
CA VAL A 41 14.46 29.66 -33.23
C VAL A 41 14.50 31.14 -32.83
N GLU A 42 14.63 32.05 -33.80
CA GLU A 42 14.72 33.48 -33.52
C GLU A 42 13.48 34.05 -32.84
N VAL A 43 12.29 33.60 -33.26
CA VAL A 43 11.02 34.06 -32.66
C VAL A 43 10.87 33.49 -31.24
N LEU A 44 11.28 32.24 -31.03
CA LEU A 44 11.31 31.64 -29.68
C LEU A 44 12.30 32.35 -28.75
N THR A 45 13.49 32.70 -29.23
CA THR A 45 14.47 33.46 -28.46
C THR A 45 13.96 34.85 -28.12
N LYS A 46 13.35 35.56 -29.07
CA LYS A 46 12.69 36.85 -28.80
C LYS A 46 11.56 36.72 -27.78
N HIS A 47 10.78 35.64 -27.85
CA HIS A 47 9.75 35.37 -26.84
C HIS A 47 10.35 35.18 -25.45
N LYS A 48 11.41 34.38 -25.31
CA LYS A 48 12.13 34.18 -24.04
C LYS A 48 12.60 35.51 -23.44
N THR A 49 13.19 36.39 -24.25
CA THR A 49 13.82 37.62 -23.75
C THR A 49 12.84 38.77 -23.56
N LEU A 50 11.83 38.91 -24.44
CA LEU A 50 11.01 40.11 -24.53
C LEU A 50 9.56 39.93 -24.06
N SER A 51 9.04 38.70 -23.95
CA SER A 51 7.62 38.52 -23.64
C SER A 51 7.32 38.77 -22.16
N ASP A 52 6.45 39.73 -21.87
CA ASP A 52 6.00 40.02 -20.51
C ASP A 52 5.22 38.86 -19.89
N LEU A 53 4.45 38.13 -20.71
CA LEU A 53 3.76 36.91 -20.28
C LEU A 53 4.76 35.82 -19.82
N HIS A 54 5.88 35.68 -20.53
CA HIS A 54 6.92 34.74 -20.16
C HIS A 54 7.53 35.10 -18.80
N LYS A 55 7.86 36.38 -18.61
CA LYS A 55 8.40 36.90 -17.34
C LYS A 55 7.43 36.71 -16.17
N GLN A 56 6.14 37.01 -16.38
CA GLN A 56 5.10 36.82 -15.37
C GLN A 56 4.93 35.34 -14.99
N ASN A 57 4.83 34.46 -15.99
CA ASN A 57 4.74 33.02 -15.73
C ASN A 57 6.00 32.51 -15.02
N LEU A 58 7.17 33.07 -15.28
CA LEU A 58 8.43 32.67 -14.64
C LEU A 58 8.41 32.98 -13.14
N VAL A 59 7.91 34.17 -12.78
CA VAL A 59 7.73 34.57 -11.37
C VAL A 59 6.71 33.67 -10.67
N GLU A 60 5.60 33.37 -11.32
CA GLU A 60 4.58 32.46 -10.78
C GLU A 60 5.12 31.03 -10.62
N HIS A 61 5.88 30.53 -11.60
CA HIS A 61 6.50 29.23 -11.54
C HIS A 61 7.55 29.14 -10.42
N ARG A 62 8.36 30.19 -10.21
CA ARG A 62 9.28 30.28 -9.07
C ARG A 62 8.53 30.25 -7.74
N LYS A 63 7.46 31.05 -7.61
CA LYS A 63 6.61 31.05 -6.40
C LYS A 63 5.95 29.70 -6.16
N SER A 64 5.43 29.05 -7.20
CA SER A 64 4.86 27.70 -7.09
C SER A 64 5.91 26.67 -6.70
N MET A 65 7.14 26.79 -7.21
CA MET A 65 8.24 25.89 -6.87
C MET A 65 8.74 26.11 -5.43
N GLU A 66 8.62 27.33 -4.91
CA GLU A 66 8.94 27.67 -3.52
C GLU A 66 7.86 27.19 -2.53
N LEU A 67 6.60 27.15 -2.95
CA LEU A 67 5.47 26.63 -2.15
C LEU A 67 5.34 25.11 -2.20
N LEU A 68 5.90 24.47 -3.22
CA LEU A 68 6.07 23.03 -3.23
C LEU A 68 7.20 22.69 -2.24
N PRO A 69 6.97 21.82 -1.24
CA PRO A 69 8.06 21.36 -0.41
C PRO A 69 9.15 20.81 -1.33
N GLN A 70 10.38 21.34 -1.18
CA GLN A 70 11.61 21.03 -1.93
C GLN A 70 12.00 19.54 -1.95
N THR A 71 11.14 18.67 -1.46
CA THR A 71 11.39 17.26 -1.32
C THR A 71 10.76 16.52 -2.50
N ASN A 72 11.59 16.18 -3.48
CA ASN A 72 11.53 14.88 -4.17
C ASN A 72 11.73 13.70 -3.17
N GLY A 73 11.13 13.80 -1.98
CA GLY A 73 11.41 13.00 -0.80
C GLY A 73 10.17 12.90 0.07
N TYR A 74 10.04 11.75 0.72
CA TYR A 74 8.89 11.37 1.54
C TYR A 74 8.62 12.42 2.64
N ARG A 75 7.43 13.03 2.61
CA ARG A 75 6.95 13.94 3.65
C ARG A 75 6.33 13.14 4.79
N ASP A 76 6.99 13.12 5.95
CA ASP A 76 6.54 12.35 7.11
C ASP A 76 5.38 13.03 7.84
N ARG A 77 4.17 12.75 7.34
CA ARG A 77 2.92 13.20 7.94
C ARG A 77 2.65 12.60 9.33
N ALA A 78 3.33 11.51 9.72
CA ALA A 78 3.21 10.92 11.05
C ALA A 78 4.04 11.75 12.05
N ALA A 79 5.25 12.15 11.69
CA ALA A 79 6.07 13.07 12.48
C ALA A 79 5.39 14.43 12.69
N GLU A 80 4.77 14.99 11.64
CA GLU A 80 4.01 16.25 11.75
C GLU A 80 2.86 16.17 12.77
N ARG A 81 2.17 15.02 12.83
CA ARG A 81 1.12 14.78 13.84
C ARG A 81 1.71 14.66 15.24
N ARG A 82 2.81 13.93 15.43
CA ARG A 82 3.50 13.80 16.73
C ARG A 82 3.91 15.16 17.29
N MET A 83 4.40 16.08 16.46
CA MET A 83 4.79 17.42 16.91
C MET A 83 3.61 18.32 17.26
N LYS A 84 2.48 18.21 16.53
CA LYS A 84 1.31 19.07 16.75
C LYS A 84 0.42 18.59 17.90
N PHE A 85 0.28 17.27 18.06
CA PHE A 85 -0.68 16.67 18.99
C PHE A 85 0.01 15.91 20.13
N GLY A 86 1.34 15.85 20.15
CA GLY A 86 2.10 14.99 21.04
C GLY A 86 2.19 13.56 20.51
N GLU A 87 2.99 12.74 21.20
CA GLU A 87 3.02 11.31 20.95
C GLU A 87 1.75 10.70 21.59
N ASP A 88 0.87 10.11 20.78
CA ASP A 88 -0.22 9.32 21.33
C ASP A 88 0.39 8.27 22.27
N GLU A 89 -0.13 8.20 23.50
CA GLU A 89 0.34 7.25 24.51
C GLU A 89 0.48 5.89 23.82
N PRO A 90 1.69 5.27 23.85
CA PRO A 90 1.91 4.05 23.10
C PRO A 90 0.83 3.10 23.56
N ILE A 91 -0.03 2.67 22.64
CA ILE A 91 -0.94 1.57 22.91
C ILE A 91 0.01 0.42 23.19
N VAL A 92 0.27 0.19 24.47
CA VAL A 92 0.82 -1.05 24.97
C VAL A 92 -0.31 -2.01 24.68
N ARG A 93 -0.37 -2.47 23.43
CA ARG A 93 -0.86 -3.80 23.16
C ARG A 93 0.04 -4.59 24.08
N LYS A 94 -0.49 -5.02 25.23
CA LYS A 94 0.11 -6.12 25.98
C LYS A 94 0.51 -7.04 24.87
N ARG A 95 1.84 -7.20 24.70
CA ARG A 95 2.39 -8.20 23.81
C ARG A 95 1.44 -9.36 24.02
N TYR A 96 0.77 -9.81 22.97
CA TYR A 96 0.11 -11.08 23.06
C TYR A 96 1.26 -12.00 23.41
N GLU A 97 1.47 -12.22 24.71
CA GLU A 97 2.07 -13.41 25.23
C GLU A 97 1.15 -14.43 24.61
N PRO A 98 1.62 -15.17 23.60
CA PRO A 98 0.92 -16.37 23.24
C PRO A 98 0.85 -17.11 24.56
N SER A 99 -0.37 -17.23 25.10
CA SER A 99 -0.64 -18.23 26.11
C SER A 99 0.09 -19.48 25.62
N GLU A 100 1.12 -19.93 26.34
CA GLU A 100 1.78 -21.22 26.07
C GLU A 100 0.77 -22.38 26.21
N VAL A 101 -0.47 -22.04 26.58
CA VAL A 101 -1.66 -22.88 26.63
C VAL A 101 -2.62 -22.51 25.50
N MET A 102 -2.13 -22.46 24.26
CA MET A 102 -2.99 -22.87 23.15
C MET A 102 -2.74 -24.36 23.01
N PRO A 103 -3.61 -25.24 23.53
CA PRO A 103 -3.50 -26.64 23.19
C PRO A 103 -3.55 -26.69 21.66
N SER A 104 -2.46 -27.17 21.05
CA SER A 104 -2.52 -27.67 19.68
C SER A 104 -3.80 -28.48 19.58
N PRO A 105 -4.68 -28.25 18.59
CA PRO A 105 -5.89 -29.05 18.44
C PRO A 105 -5.45 -30.51 18.43
N LEU A 106 -5.66 -31.20 19.55
CA LEU A 106 -5.44 -32.62 19.61
C LEU A 106 -6.44 -33.18 18.59
N PRO A 107 -6.02 -34.06 17.67
CA PRO A 107 -6.98 -34.78 16.87
C PRO A 107 -8.01 -35.39 17.85
N PRO A 108 -9.32 -35.28 17.56
CA PRO A 108 -10.33 -35.80 18.47
C PRO A 108 -10.01 -37.26 18.77
N SER A 109 -9.67 -37.53 20.04
CA SER A 109 -9.29 -38.86 20.54
C SER A 109 -10.44 -39.86 20.45
N ALA A 110 -11.66 -39.37 20.32
CA ALA A 110 -12.86 -40.17 20.11
C ALA A 110 -13.44 -39.91 18.71
N PRO A 111 -13.97 -40.94 18.02
CA PRO A 111 -14.75 -40.75 16.82
C PRO A 111 -15.91 -39.78 17.11
N PRO A 112 -16.28 -38.90 16.16
CA PRO A 112 -17.40 -37.99 16.35
C PRO A 112 -18.66 -38.79 16.71
N PRO A 113 -19.51 -38.29 17.62
CA PRO A 113 -20.75 -38.98 17.98
C PRO A 113 -21.62 -39.15 16.73
N ASN A 114 -22.40 -40.24 16.67
CA ASN A 114 -23.30 -40.44 15.55
C ASN A 114 -24.27 -39.24 15.45
N VAL A 115 -24.42 -38.71 14.23
CA VAL A 115 -25.26 -37.55 13.95
C VAL A 115 -26.68 -37.72 14.48
N VAL A 116 -27.25 -38.93 14.42
CA VAL A 116 -28.64 -39.20 14.86
C VAL A 116 -28.86 -39.02 16.36
N ASP A 117 -27.81 -39.18 17.18
CA ASP A 117 -27.91 -39.09 18.63
C ASP A 117 -27.83 -37.65 19.13
N THR A 118 -27.34 -36.74 18.29
CA THR A 118 -27.16 -35.33 18.63
C THR A 118 -28.47 -34.55 18.59
N ILE A 119 -28.54 -33.45 19.36
CA ILE A 119 -29.70 -32.53 19.32
C ILE A 119 -29.93 -32.02 17.90
N GLY A 120 -28.84 -31.71 17.18
CA GLY A 120 -28.90 -31.29 15.78
C GLY A 120 -29.51 -32.36 14.87
N GLY A 121 -29.06 -33.61 14.97
CA GLY A 121 -29.63 -34.73 14.19
C GLY A 121 -31.11 -34.95 14.44
N LYS A 122 -31.55 -34.86 15.70
CA LYS A 122 -32.98 -34.93 16.06
C LYS A 122 -33.79 -33.80 15.43
N MET A 123 -33.24 -32.59 15.38
CA MET A 123 -33.89 -31.46 14.69
C MET A 123 -33.98 -31.70 13.17
N LEU A 124 -32.91 -32.20 12.55
CA LEU A 124 -32.90 -32.53 11.12
C LEU A 124 -33.93 -33.61 10.79
N GLN A 125 -34.05 -34.64 11.62
CA GLN A 125 -35.03 -35.70 11.45
C GLN A 125 -36.47 -35.20 11.53
N LYS A 126 -36.76 -34.28 12.46
CA LYS A 126 -38.06 -33.62 12.55
C LYS A 126 -38.40 -32.76 11.32
N MET A 127 -37.40 -32.32 10.58
CA MET A 127 -37.55 -31.60 9.31
C MET A 127 -37.58 -32.52 8.09
N GLY A 128 -37.65 -33.84 8.28
CA GLY A 128 -37.78 -34.83 7.22
C GLY A 128 -36.47 -35.37 6.65
N TRP A 129 -35.31 -35.00 7.23
CA TRP A 129 -34.04 -35.61 6.86
C TRP A 129 -33.91 -37.03 7.46
N SER A 130 -33.27 -37.95 6.74
CA SER A 130 -33.00 -39.31 7.22
C SER A 130 -31.52 -39.67 7.08
N GLU A 131 -31.03 -40.50 7.99
CA GLU A 131 -29.64 -40.95 8.01
C GLU A 131 -29.26 -41.60 6.67
N GLY A 132 -28.07 -41.27 6.16
CA GLY A 132 -27.56 -41.78 4.89
C GLY A 132 -28.07 -41.05 3.64
N ARG A 133 -28.95 -40.05 3.77
CA ARG A 133 -29.43 -39.25 2.62
C ARG A 133 -28.79 -37.86 2.55
N GLY A 134 -28.51 -37.43 1.33
CA GLY A 134 -28.06 -36.07 1.05
C GLY A 134 -29.16 -35.04 1.31
N LEU A 135 -28.77 -33.81 1.65
CA LEU A 135 -29.72 -32.69 1.75
C LEU A 135 -30.16 -32.20 0.36
N GLY A 136 -31.36 -31.62 0.27
CA GLY A 136 -31.92 -31.05 -0.96
C GLY A 136 -33.16 -31.81 -1.46
N LYS A 137 -33.92 -31.18 -2.36
CA LYS A 137 -35.21 -31.73 -2.85
C LYS A 137 -35.06 -33.08 -3.54
N THR A 138 -33.93 -33.32 -4.19
CA THR A 138 -33.61 -34.58 -4.88
C THR A 138 -32.50 -35.34 -4.17
N GLU A 139 -32.25 -35.04 -2.89
CA GLU A 139 -31.22 -35.71 -2.07
C GLU A 139 -29.80 -35.64 -2.66
N GLN A 140 -29.54 -34.63 -3.48
CA GLN A 140 -28.32 -34.47 -4.26
C GLN A 140 -27.13 -33.96 -3.42
N GLY A 141 -27.38 -33.55 -2.18
CA GLY A 141 -26.36 -33.08 -1.25
C GLY A 141 -25.38 -34.18 -0.87
N ARG A 142 -24.17 -33.79 -0.49
CA ARG A 142 -23.14 -34.73 -0.03
C ARG A 142 -23.55 -35.36 1.31
N ILE A 143 -23.31 -36.66 1.46
CA ILE A 143 -23.60 -37.42 2.68
C ILE A 143 -22.43 -37.37 3.67
N ALA A 144 -21.19 -37.43 3.17
CA ALA A 144 -19.97 -37.37 3.98
C ALA A 144 -19.46 -35.92 4.15
N PRO A 145 -18.87 -35.57 5.31
CA PRO A 145 -18.17 -34.29 5.48
C PRO A 145 -17.05 -34.09 4.44
N ILE A 146 -16.71 -32.83 4.16
CA ILE A 146 -15.55 -32.50 3.34
C ILE A 146 -14.31 -32.55 4.24
N GLU A 147 -13.32 -33.35 3.85
CA GLU A 147 -12.03 -33.38 4.54
C GLU A 147 -11.23 -32.13 4.18
N ALA A 148 -10.75 -31.43 5.22
CA ALA A 148 -9.87 -30.28 5.06
C ALA A 148 -8.46 -30.68 5.49
N GLU A 149 -7.48 -30.47 4.60
CA GLU A 149 -6.07 -30.68 4.93
C GLU A 149 -5.49 -29.41 5.56
N GLN A 150 -5.02 -29.51 6.80
CA GLN A 150 -4.39 -28.39 7.49
C GLN A 150 -2.94 -28.24 7.03
N ARG A 151 -2.59 -27.07 6.49
CA ARG A 151 -1.20 -26.78 6.09
C ARG A 151 -0.38 -26.38 7.32
N PRO A 152 0.90 -26.81 7.40
CA PRO A 152 1.81 -26.30 8.42
C PRO A 152 1.93 -24.78 8.33
N ALA A 153 1.99 -24.13 9.50
CA ALA A 153 2.10 -22.68 9.59
C ALA A 153 3.35 -22.18 8.84
N LEU A 154 3.26 -20.99 8.25
CA LEU A 154 4.34 -20.28 7.56
C LEU A 154 4.81 -20.89 6.21
N VAL A 155 4.17 -21.93 5.68
CA VAL A 155 4.52 -22.46 4.35
C VAL A 155 3.80 -21.70 3.23
N GLY A 156 4.56 -21.21 2.25
CA GLY A 156 4.04 -20.45 1.10
C GLY A 156 3.04 -21.25 0.26
N LEU A 157 2.05 -20.57 -0.33
CA LEU A 157 1.07 -21.20 -1.21
C LEU A 157 1.78 -21.77 -2.45
N GLY A 158 1.58 -23.06 -2.76
CA GLY A 158 2.20 -23.73 -3.91
C GLY A 158 3.45 -24.56 -3.61
N GLN A 159 3.95 -24.54 -2.37
CA GLN A 159 5.01 -25.46 -1.95
C GLN A 159 4.45 -26.90 -1.90
N LYS A 160 5.13 -27.84 -2.57
CA LYS A 160 4.68 -29.23 -2.71
C LYS A 160 4.44 -29.84 -1.33
N ARG A 161 3.30 -30.52 -1.21
CA ARG A 161 2.93 -31.34 -0.04
C ARG A 161 3.89 -32.51 0.10
#